data_AF-A0A0A9F6Y0-F1
#
_entry.id   AF-A0A0A9F6Y0-F1
#
_cell.length_a   1.000
_cell.length_b   1.000
_cell.length_c   1.000
_cell.angle_alpha   90.00
_cell.angle_beta   90.00
_cell.angle_gamma   90.00
#
_symmetry.space_group_name_H-M   'P 1'
#
loop_
_entity.id
_entity.type
_entity.pdbx_description
1 polymer ?
#
loop_
_entity_poly.entity_id
_entity_poly.type
_entity_poly.pdbx_seq_one_letter_code
_entity_poly.pdbx_strand_id
1 'polypeptide(L)'
;MVLPGFWMDVGQPRDYITGLRLYLDSLRKKSAAKLATGAHVIGNVLVHESARIGEGCLIGPDVAIGPGCVVEDGVRLSRCTVMRGVCIKKHACISNSIIGWHSTVGQWARLENMTILGEDVHVCDEVYSNGGVVLPHKEIKSSILKPEIVM
;
A
#
# COMPACT_ATOMS: atom_id res chain seq x y z
N MET A 1 -17.81 1.63 31.09
CA MET A 1 -18.61 1.51 29.85
C MET A 1 -17.65 1.40 28.69
N VAL A 2 -17.69 0.31 27.91
CA VAL A 2 -16.81 0.13 26.73
C VAL A 2 -17.47 0.85 25.56
N LEU A 3 -16.76 1.77 24.91
CA LEU A 3 -17.29 2.52 23.77
C LEU A 3 -17.48 1.57 22.57
N PRO A 4 -18.57 1.71 21.79
CA PRO A 4 -18.78 0.90 20.61
C PRO A 4 -17.76 1.26 19.51
N GLY A 5 -17.10 0.25 18.93
CA GLY A 5 -16.12 0.43 17.88
C GLY A 5 -14.73 -0.06 18.29
N PHE A 6 -13.70 0.53 17.72
CA PHE A 6 -12.31 0.24 18.05
C PHE A 6 -11.56 1.54 18.30
N TRP A 7 -10.57 1.47 19.17
CA TRP A 7 -9.57 2.50 19.37
C TRP A 7 -8.22 1.78 19.45
N MET A 8 -7.21 2.36 18.82
CA MET A 8 -5.85 1.83 18.83
C MET A 8 -4.89 3.01 18.81
N ASP A 9 -3.86 2.94 19.64
CA ASP A 9 -2.74 3.86 19.56
C ASP A 9 -1.86 3.51 18.36
N VAL A 10 -1.47 4.52 17.58
CA VAL A 10 -0.68 4.34 16.36
C VAL A 10 0.60 5.17 16.51
N GLY A 11 1.65 4.52 17.03
CA GLY A 11 2.95 5.14 17.26
C GLY A 11 4.03 4.69 16.28
N GLN A 12 3.88 3.48 15.72
CA GLN A 12 4.85 2.90 14.79
C GLN A 12 4.21 2.57 13.43
N PRO A 13 5.01 2.46 12.35
CA PRO A 13 4.49 2.07 11.04
C PRO A 13 3.72 0.73 11.04
N ARG A 14 4.13 -0.22 11.87
CA ARG A 14 3.43 -1.52 12.02
C ARG A 14 2.04 -1.36 12.62
N ASP A 15 1.90 -0.42 13.56
CA ASP A 15 0.62 -0.09 14.18
C ASP A 15 -0.31 0.54 13.15
N TYR A 16 0.23 1.33 12.22
CA TYR A 16 -0.57 1.92 11.13
C TYR A 16 -1.21 0.85 10.25
N ILE A 17 -0.45 -0.17 9.83
CA ILE A 17 -1.00 -1.30 9.06
C ILE A 17 -2.03 -2.07 9.88
N THR A 18 -1.80 -2.25 11.18
CA THR A 18 -2.78 -2.91 12.06
C THR A 18 -4.06 -2.09 12.22
N GLY A 19 -3.94 -0.78 12.41
CA GLY A 19 -5.05 0.16 12.47
C GLY A 19 -5.84 0.21 11.18
N LEU A 20 -5.18 0.11 10.02
CA LEU A 20 -5.84 -0.03 8.72
C LEU A 20 -6.73 -1.27 8.69
N ARG A 21 -6.25 -2.41 9.18
CA ARG A 21 -7.03 -3.66 9.22
C ARG A 21 -8.27 -3.51 10.11
N LEU A 22 -8.09 -2.97 11.32
CA LEU A 22 -9.20 -2.68 12.23
C LEU A 22 -10.23 -1.73 11.60
N TYR A 23 -9.76 -0.71 10.90
CA TYR A 23 -10.61 0.25 10.20
C TYR A 23 -11.41 -0.43 9.08
N LEU A 24 -10.74 -1.20 8.22
CA LEU A 24 -11.37 -1.92 7.12
C LEU A 24 -12.37 -2.97 7.60
N ASP A 25 -12.06 -3.69 8.68
CA ASP A 25 -13.00 -4.64 9.31
C ASP A 25 -14.23 -3.95 9.89
N SER A 26 -14.05 -2.79 10.53
CA SER A 26 -15.15 -1.96 11.02
C SER A 26 -16.01 -1.43 9.87
N LEU A 27 -15.38 -0.99 8.78
CA LEU A 27 -16.03 -0.56 7.54
C LEU A 27 -16.86 -1.66 6.92
N ARG A 28 -16.34 -2.90 6.87
CA ARG A 28 -17.11 -4.04 6.37
C ARG A 28 -18.39 -4.27 7.16
N LYS A 29 -18.36 -4.08 8.48
CA LYS A 29 -19.54 -4.25 9.35
C LYS A 29 -20.54 -3.10 9.22
N LYS A 30 -20.06 -1.86 9.08
CA LYS A 30 -20.90 -0.65 9.09
C LYS A 30 -21.36 -0.19 7.71
N SER A 31 -20.54 -0.38 6.68
CA SER A 31 -20.72 0.19 5.34
C SER A 31 -19.98 -0.63 4.29
N ALA A 32 -20.32 -1.92 4.16
CA ALA A 32 -19.68 -2.84 3.21
C ALA A 32 -19.68 -2.33 1.76
N ALA A 33 -20.68 -1.54 1.36
CA ALA A 33 -20.79 -0.98 0.01
C ALA A 33 -19.63 -0.05 -0.40
N LYS A 34 -18.86 0.49 0.57
CA LYS A 34 -17.68 1.30 0.27
C LYS A 34 -16.44 0.48 -0.04
N LEU A 35 -16.44 -0.82 0.28
CA LEU A 35 -15.32 -1.70 -0.03
C LEU A 35 -15.41 -2.14 -1.48
N ALA A 36 -14.26 -2.19 -2.14
CA ALA A 36 -14.16 -2.72 -3.48
C ALA A 36 -14.53 -4.21 -3.48
N THR A 37 -15.23 -4.63 -4.53
CA THR A 37 -15.60 -6.02 -4.76
C THR A 37 -15.28 -6.37 -6.21
N GLY A 38 -14.90 -7.62 -6.46
CA GLY A 38 -14.55 -8.08 -7.79
C GLY A 38 -13.71 -9.37 -7.75
N ALA A 39 -13.56 -10.02 -8.90
CA ALA A 39 -12.77 -11.25 -9.01
C ALA A 39 -11.29 -11.06 -8.65
N HIS A 40 -10.77 -9.84 -8.79
CA HIS A 40 -9.39 -9.46 -8.49
C HIS A 40 -9.20 -8.92 -7.06
N VAL A 41 -10.26 -8.85 -6.25
CA VAL A 41 -10.24 -8.28 -4.91
C VAL A 41 -10.39 -9.37 -3.85
N ILE A 42 -9.45 -9.44 -2.92
CA ILE A 42 -9.44 -10.43 -1.84
C ILE A 42 -9.60 -9.70 -0.49
N GLY A 43 -10.57 -10.10 0.32
CA GLY A 43 -10.73 -9.57 1.67
C GLY A 43 -11.22 -8.12 1.70
N ASN A 44 -10.76 -7.33 2.68
CA ASN A 44 -11.19 -5.94 2.80
C ASN A 44 -10.29 -5.04 1.97
N VAL A 45 -10.84 -4.40 0.94
CA VAL A 45 -10.10 -3.46 0.12
C VAL A 45 -10.90 -2.18 -0.04
N LEU A 46 -10.25 -1.04 0.19
CA LEU A 46 -10.81 0.27 -0.03
C LEU A 46 -10.10 0.89 -1.23
N VAL A 47 -10.86 1.28 -2.25
CA VAL A 47 -10.33 1.93 -3.44
C VAL A 47 -11.07 3.24 -3.62
N HIS A 48 -10.32 4.34 -3.76
CA HIS A 48 -10.91 5.61 -4.09
C HIS A 48 -11.41 5.63 -5.55
N GLU A 49 -12.54 6.28 -5.82
CA GLU A 49 -13.21 6.29 -7.13
C GLU A 49 -12.34 6.86 -8.27
N SER A 50 -11.42 7.77 -7.95
CA SER A 50 -10.47 8.34 -8.92
C SER A 50 -9.24 7.48 -9.18
N ALA A 51 -9.06 6.37 -8.46
CA ALA A 51 -7.95 5.46 -8.69
C ALA A 51 -8.21 4.61 -9.94
N ARG A 52 -7.16 4.32 -10.71
CA ARG A 52 -7.21 3.48 -11.89
C ARG A 52 -6.50 2.17 -11.60
N ILE A 53 -7.16 1.05 -11.87
CA ILE A 53 -6.60 -0.30 -11.69
C ILE A 53 -6.58 -0.99 -13.04
N GLY A 54 -5.41 -1.50 -13.43
CA GLY A 54 -5.17 -2.24 -14.67
C GLY A 54 -5.69 -3.67 -14.63
N GLU A 55 -5.53 -4.37 -15.73
CA GLU A 55 -6.01 -5.74 -15.88
C GLU A 55 -5.09 -6.76 -15.17
N GLY A 56 -5.66 -7.90 -14.76
CA GLY A 56 -4.90 -8.98 -14.13
C GLY A 56 -4.29 -8.65 -12.76
N CYS A 57 -4.67 -7.53 -12.15
CA CYS A 57 -4.24 -7.18 -10.79
C CYS A 57 -4.80 -8.16 -9.76
N LEU A 58 -4.16 -8.25 -8.60
CA LEU A 58 -4.70 -8.93 -7.42
C LEU A 58 -4.52 -8.04 -6.20
N ILE A 59 -5.62 -7.55 -5.64
CA ILE A 59 -5.60 -6.56 -4.58
C ILE A 59 -6.21 -7.18 -3.33
N GLY A 60 -5.40 -7.25 -2.26
CA GLY A 60 -5.81 -7.70 -0.94
C GLY A 60 -4.99 -8.87 -0.39
N PRO A 61 -5.21 -9.24 0.88
CA PRO A 61 -6.18 -8.65 1.81
C PRO A 61 -5.70 -7.35 2.44
N ASP A 62 -6.64 -6.55 2.95
CA ASP A 62 -6.41 -5.36 3.79
C ASP A 62 -5.60 -4.26 3.10
N VAL A 63 -6.12 -3.78 1.98
CA VAL A 63 -5.46 -2.76 1.15
C VAL A 63 -6.30 -1.48 1.09
N ALA A 64 -5.64 -0.33 1.18
CA ALA A 64 -6.27 0.97 0.90
C ALA A 64 -5.53 1.67 -0.25
N ILE A 65 -6.28 2.12 -1.25
CA ILE A 65 -5.78 2.86 -2.41
C ILE A 65 -6.42 4.26 -2.38
N GLY A 66 -5.56 5.27 -2.30
CA GLY A 66 -5.93 6.67 -2.22
C GLY A 66 -6.35 7.30 -3.56
N PRO A 67 -6.74 8.58 -3.53
CA PRO A 67 -7.18 9.30 -4.72
C PRO A 67 -6.06 9.49 -5.74
N GLY A 68 -6.42 9.40 -7.03
CA GLY A 68 -5.50 9.66 -8.14
C GLY A 68 -4.36 8.66 -8.28
N CYS A 69 -4.44 7.51 -7.60
CA CYS A 69 -3.45 6.45 -7.76
C CYS A 69 -3.65 5.74 -9.10
N VAL A 70 -2.54 5.30 -9.68
CA VAL A 70 -2.54 4.46 -10.88
C VAL A 70 -1.87 3.14 -10.55
N VAL A 71 -2.61 2.06 -10.66
CA VAL A 71 -2.13 0.69 -10.50
C VAL A 71 -2.14 0.06 -11.88
N GLU A 72 -0.98 -0.19 -12.46
CA GLU A 72 -0.86 -0.81 -13.79
C GLU A 72 -1.10 -2.33 -13.75
N ASP A 73 -1.06 -2.96 -14.92
CA ASP A 73 -1.46 -4.36 -15.11
C ASP A 73 -0.61 -5.36 -14.31
N GLY A 74 -1.25 -6.43 -13.84
CA GLY A 74 -0.59 -7.55 -13.18
C GLY A 74 0.02 -7.22 -11.81
N VAL A 75 -0.33 -6.08 -11.21
CA VAL A 75 0.16 -5.66 -9.89
C VAL A 75 -0.49 -6.50 -8.79
N ARG A 76 0.29 -6.84 -7.77
CA ARG A 76 -0.19 -7.52 -6.55
C ARG A 76 0.00 -6.64 -5.32
N LEU A 77 -1.09 -6.39 -4.59
CA LEU A 77 -1.08 -5.58 -3.37
C LEU A 77 -1.62 -6.41 -2.21
N SER A 78 -0.96 -6.39 -1.06
CA SER A 78 -1.45 -7.05 0.15
C SER A 78 -1.01 -6.32 1.42
N ARG A 79 -1.93 -6.12 2.36
CA ARG A 79 -1.69 -5.51 3.67
C ARG A 79 -0.89 -4.21 3.57
N CYS A 80 -1.28 -3.34 2.66
CA CYS A 80 -0.54 -2.13 2.33
C CYS A 80 -1.47 -0.94 2.17
N THR A 81 -0.90 0.25 2.35
CA THR A 81 -1.57 1.51 2.02
C THR A 81 -0.85 2.17 0.85
N VAL A 82 -1.63 2.68 -0.10
CA VAL A 82 -1.17 3.41 -1.27
C VAL A 82 -1.74 4.82 -1.16
N MET A 83 -0.89 5.80 -0.86
CA MET A 83 -1.33 7.18 -0.63
C MET A 83 -1.60 7.92 -1.94
N ARG A 84 -2.19 9.12 -1.85
CA ARG A 84 -2.65 9.91 -3.01
C ARG A 84 -1.54 10.08 -4.05
N GLY A 85 -1.93 9.94 -5.32
CA GLY A 85 -1.09 10.26 -6.48
C GLY A 85 0.06 9.28 -6.72
N VAL A 86 0.02 8.10 -6.10
CA VAL A 86 1.05 7.08 -6.30
C VAL A 86 0.84 6.33 -7.62
N CYS A 87 1.93 6.07 -8.33
CA CYS A 87 1.95 5.28 -9.55
C CYS A 87 2.68 3.96 -9.32
N ILE A 88 1.99 2.83 -9.48
CA ILE A 88 2.55 1.49 -9.35
C ILE A 88 2.60 0.88 -10.73
N LYS A 89 3.81 0.64 -11.24
CA LYS A 89 4.00 0.09 -12.58
C LYS A 89 3.73 -1.41 -12.66
N LYS A 90 3.65 -1.91 -13.90
CA LYS A 90 3.30 -3.31 -14.24
C LYS A 90 4.08 -4.34 -13.44
N HIS A 91 3.37 -5.41 -13.04
CA HIS A 91 3.93 -6.58 -12.36
C HIS A 91 4.66 -6.30 -11.03
N ALA A 92 4.51 -5.10 -10.47
CA ALA A 92 5.03 -4.81 -9.14
C ALA A 92 4.27 -5.60 -8.06
N CYS A 93 4.95 -5.94 -6.98
CA CYS A 93 4.38 -6.64 -5.84
C CYS A 93 4.65 -5.87 -4.56
N ILE A 94 3.60 -5.50 -3.84
CA ILE A 94 3.70 -4.75 -2.59
C ILE A 94 3.01 -5.54 -1.50
N SER A 95 3.75 -5.89 -0.45
CA SER A 95 3.24 -6.58 0.71
C SER A 95 3.66 -5.87 1.99
N ASN A 96 2.75 -5.79 2.96
CA ASN A 96 3.06 -5.31 4.32
C ASN A 96 3.81 -3.96 4.32
N SER A 97 3.39 -2.98 3.52
CA SER A 97 4.18 -1.76 3.26
C SER A 97 3.32 -0.50 3.21
N ILE A 98 3.96 0.66 3.38
CA ILE A 98 3.32 1.98 3.31
C ILE A 98 3.96 2.77 2.17
N ILE A 99 3.15 3.10 1.16
CA ILE A 99 3.62 3.86 -0.01
C ILE A 99 3.16 5.31 0.12
N GLY A 100 4.11 6.20 0.39
CA GLY A 100 3.87 7.62 0.58
C GLY A 100 3.44 8.37 -0.67
N TRP A 101 2.94 9.59 -0.47
CA TRP A 101 2.33 10.44 -1.50
C TRP A 101 3.21 10.62 -2.73
N HIS A 102 2.60 10.70 -3.91
CA HIS A 102 3.28 11.03 -5.18
C HIS A 102 4.47 10.13 -5.53
N SER A 103 4.61 8.98 -4.87
CA SER A 103 5.70 8.04 -5.14
C SER A 103 5.43 7.20 -6.38
N THR A 104 6.50 6.74 -7.01
CA THR A 104 6.45 5.82 -8.14
C THR A 104 7.15 4.51 -7.79
N VAL A 105 6.46 3.39 -8.01
CA VAL A 105 7.01 2.03 -7.86
C VAL A 105 7.26 1.45 -9.24
N GLY A 106 8.52 1.12 -9.52
CA GLY A 106 8.97 0.58 -10.81
C GLY A 106 8.35 -0.76 -11.19
N GLN A 107 8.47 -1.11 -12.48
CA GLN A 107 7.96 -2.39 -12.99
C GLN A 107 8.76 -3.54 -12.37
N TRP A 108 8.11 -4.67 -12.08
CA TRP A 108 8.72 -5.81 -11.41
C TRP A 108 9.35 -5.52 -10.04
N ALA A 109 9.16 -4.31 -9.49
CA ALA A 109 9.65 -3.97 -8.17
C ALA A 109 8.88 -4.73 -7.10
N ARG A 110 9.57 -5.07 -6.02
CA ARG A 110 9.03 -5.82 -4.89
C ARG A 110 9.28 -5.08 -3.60
N LEU A 111 8.22 -4.68 -2.91
CA LEU A 111 8.30 -3.96 -1.63
C LEU A 111 7.67 -4.84 -0.55
N GLU A 112 8.48 -5.30 0.39
CA GLU A 112 8.06 -6.26 1.41
C GLU A 112 8.53 -5.84 2.81
N ASN A 113 8.02 -6.56 3.82
CA ASN A 113 8.50 -6.52 5.21
C ASN A 113 8.58 -5.12 5.85
N MET A 114 7.51 -4.32 5.75
CA MET A 114 7.43 -2.96 6.29
C MET A 114 8.33 -1.97 5.55
N THR A 115 8.31 -2.02 4.22
CA THR A 115 8.90 -0.94 3.43
C THR A 115 8.03 0.30 3.54
N ILE A 116 8.67 1.45 3.77
CA ILE A 116 8.01 2.75 3.94
C ILE A 116 8.64 3.71 2.96
N LEU A 117 7.82 4.25 2.07
CA LEU A 117 8.24 5.32 1.16
C LEU A 117 7.70 6.65 1.70
N GLY A 118 8.55 7.66 1.73
CA GLY A 118 8.17 9.05 1.98
C GLY A 118 7.37 9.66 0.83
N GLU A 119 7.27 10.99 0.82
CA GLU A 119 6.70 11.72 -0.31
C GLU A 119 7.66 11.72 -1.51
N ASP A 120 7.13 11.58 -2.72
CA ASP A 120 7.86 11.75 -3.98
C ASP A 120 9.09 10.81 -4.10
N VAL A 121 8.94 9.56 -3.66
CA VAL A 121 9.98 8.54 -3.77
C VAL A 121 9.84 7.77 -5.07
N HIS A 122 10.96 7.57 -5.75
CA HIS A 122 11.04 6.84 -7.01
C HIS A 122 11.79 5.52 -6.82
N VAL A 123 11.08 4.40 -6.88
CA VAL A 123 11.70 3.07 -6.89
C VAL A 123 11.93 2.66 -8.34
N CYS A 124 13.18 2.37 -8.70
CA CYS A 124 13.49 1.90 -10.04
C CYS A 124 12.87 0.53 -10.33
N ASP A 125 12.85 0.21 -11.61
CA ASP A 125 12.38 -1.06 -12.11
C ASP A 125 13.25 -2.20 -11.57
N GLU A 126 12.65 -3.37 -11.31
CA GLU A 126 13.31 -4.59 -10.81
C GLU A 126 14.00 -4.45 -9.44
N VAL A 127 13.69 -3.40 -8.68
CA VAL A 127 14.23 -3.20 -7.33
C VAL A 127 13.43 -3.99 -6.30
N TYR A 128 14.14 -4.70 -5.42
CA TYR A 128 13.57 -5.31 -4.22
C TYR A 128 13.88 -4.46 -2.98
N SER A 129 12.87 -4.18 -2.16
CA SER A 129 13.02 -3.52 -0.86
C SER A 129 12.44 -4.40 0.25
N ASN A 130 13.29 -4.70 1.22
CA ASN A 130 12.98 -5.54 2.37
C ASN A 130 13.06 -4.73 3.67
N GLY A 131 11.94 -4.09 4.04
CA GLY A 131 11.87 -3.25 5.24
C GLY A 131 12.66 -1.94 5.14
N GLY A 132 12.86 -1.43 3.92
CA GLY A 132 13.53 -0.15 3.70
C GLY A 132 12.67 1.03 4.14
N VAL A 133 13.25 1.99 4.86
CA VAL A 133 12.61 3.26 5.21
C VAL A 133 13.24 4.35 4.38
N VAL A 134 12.49 4.91 3.44
CA VAL A 134 13.04 5.78 2.40
C VAL A 134 12.50 7.18 2.64
N LEU A 135 13.41 8.14 2.86
CA LEU A 135 13.04 9.52 3.11
C LEU A 135 12.43 10.19 1.85
N PRO A 136 11.72 11.31 2.01
CA PRO A 136 11.11 12.03 0.90
C PRO A 136 12.12 12.46 -0.17
N HIS A 137 11.66 12.56 -1.42
CA HIS A 137 12.43 13.02 -2.59
C HIS A 137 13.69 12.18 -2.87
N LYS A 138 13.56 10.86 -2.69
CA LYS A 138 14.65 9.90 -2.91
C LYS A 138 14.37 8.97 -4.06
N GLU A 139 15.44 8.46 -4.63
CA GLU A 139 15.40 7.48 -5.70
C GLU A 139 16.14 6.21 -5.26
N ILE A 140 15.48 5.06 -5.36
CA ILE A 140 16.06 3.75 -5.04
C ILE A 140 16.47 3.07 -6.33
N LYS A 141 17.77 3.01 -6.58
CA LYS A 141 18.35 2.37 -7.78
C LYS A 141 18.79 0.93 -7.52
N SER A 142 19.05 0.58 -6.27
CA SER A 142 19.59 -0.71 -5.86
C SER A 142 18.68 -1.39 -4.85
N SER A 143 18.67 -2.72 -4.86
CA SER A 143 17.84 -3.48 -3.92
C SER A 143 18.30 -3.32 -2.47
N ILE A 144 17.34 -3.12 -1.58
CA ILE A 144 17.50 -3.05 -0.12
C ILE A 144 17.20 -4.44 0.43
N LEU A 145 18.23 -5.20 0.78
CA LEU A 145 18.08 -6.60 1.20
C LEU A 145 17.77 -6.76 2.69
N LYS A 146 18.09 -5.74 3.49
CA LYS A 146 17.91 -5.72 4.94
C LYS A 146 17.24 -4.40 5.33
N PRO A 147 16.49 -4.36 6.44
CA PRO A 147 15.90 -3.12 6.91
C PRO A 147 16.97 -2.04 7.12
N GLU A 148 16.87 -0.95 6.38
CA GLU A 148 17.77 0.19 6.46
C GLU A 148 17.03 1.49 6.17
N ILE A 149 17.61 2.61 6.62
CA ILE A 149 17.06 3.94 6.36
C ILE A 149 17.85 4.54 5.19
N VAL A 150 17.16 4.84 4.09
CA VAL A 150 17.73 5.53 2.93
C VAL A 150 17.49 7.03 3.11
N MET A 151 18.58 7.76 3.34
CA MET A 151 18.58 9.18 3.69
C MET A 151 18.74 10.13 2.52
#